data_AF-A0A1E4G6X0-F1
#
_entry.id   AF-A0A1E4G6X0-F1
#
_cell.length_a   1.000
_cell.length_b   1.000
_cell.length_c   1.000
_cell.angle_alpha   90.00
_cell.angle_beta   90.00
_cell.angle_gamma   90.00
#
_symmetry.space_group_name_H-M   'P 1'
#
loop_
_entity.id
_entity.type
_entity.pdbx_description
1 polymer ?
#
loop_
_entity_poly.entity_id
_entity_poly.type
_entity_poly.pdbx_seq_one_letter_code
_entity_poly.pdbx_strand_id
1 'polypeptide(L)' 'MAFATVVATTLVLSGCSHFRPVEASHCAGWRQINPTAGDVEVISDPLAGQILSHNLHGADVCGWVPPTKKASD' A
#
# COMPACT_ATOMS: atom_id res chain seq x y z
N MET A 1 43.14 21.90 -6.01
CA MET A 1 42.13 21.46 -5.02
C MET A 1 40.74 21.90 -5.49
N ALA A 2 40.21 21.30 -6.55
CA ALA A 2 38.87 21.62 -7.08
C ALA A 2 38.02 20.36 -7.36
N PHE A 3 38.61 19.16 -7.23
CA PHE A 3 37.92 17.90 -7.45
C PHE A 3 37.21 17.37 -6.20
N ALA A 4 37.64 17.79 -5.00
CA ALA A 4 37.02 17.34 -3.74
C ALA A 4 35.63 17.97 -3.51
N THR A 5 35.39 19.16 -4.06
CA THR A 5 34.14 19.91 -3.84
C THR A 5 32.99 19.39 -4.69
N VAL A 6 33.27 18.81 -5.87
CA VAL A 6 32.24 18.30 -6.80
C VAL A 6 31.67 16.95 -6.36
N VAL A 7 32.47 16.14 -5.65
CA VAL A 7 32.07 14.80 -5.19
C VAL A 7 31.16 14.88 -3.95
N ALA A 8 31.32 15.91 -3.11
CA ALA A 8 30.54 16.04 -1.88
C ALA A 8 29.09 16.45 -2.14
N THR A 9 28.81 17.24 -3.17
CA THR A 9 27.44 17.71 -3.49
C THR A 9 26.56 16.66 -4.15
N THR A 10 27.13 15.70 -4.88
CA THR A 10 26.34 14.64 -5.55
C THR A 10 25.89 13.54 -4.59
N LEU A 11 26.59 13.34 -3.46
CA LEU A 11 26.24 12.34 -2.45
C LEU A 11 25.02 12.74 -1.58
N VAL A 12 24.66 14.02 -1.54
CA VAL A 12 23.49 14.50 -0.77
C VAL A 12 22.19 14.35 -1.58
N LEU A 13 22.28 14.24 -2.93
CA LEU A 13 21.11 14.16 -3.81
C LEU A 13 20.61 12.74 -4.10
N SER A 14 21.38 11.70 -3.77
CA SER A 14 20.93 10.30 -3.93
C SER A 14 20.05 9.81 -2.77
N GLY A 15 19.82 10.63 -1.74
CA GLY A 15 18.99 10.29 -0.57
C GLY A 15 17.48 10.39 -0.76
N CYS A 16 16.98 10.94 -1.89
CA CYS A 16 15.55 11.21 -2.06
C CYS A 16 14.80 10.23 -2.98
N SER A 17 15.44 9.18 -3.52
CA SER A 17 14.85 8.34 -4.56
C SER A 17 14.75 6.84 -4.24
N HIS A 18 14.83 6.43 -2.97
CA HIS A 18 14.71 5.01 -2.58
C HIS A 18 13.81 4.76 -1.37
N PHE A 19 12.57 5.27 -1.40
CA PHE A 19 11.51 4.77 -0.51
C PHE A 19 10.58 3.85 -1.29
N ARG A 20 10.94 2.58 -1.47
CA ARG A 20 10.00 1.44 -1.59
C ARG A 20 10.68 0.14 -1.15
N PRO A 21 10.42 -0.30 0.08
CA PRO A 21 9.86 -1.63 0.23
C PRO A 21 8.61 -1.54 1.09
N VAL A 22 7.46 -1.82 0.46
CA VAL A 22 6.16 -1.97 1.12
C VAL A 22 6.24 -3.01 2.26
N GLU A 23 7.22 -3.93 2.21
CA GLU A 23 7.37 -5.05 3.15
C GLU A 23 7.89 -4.68 4.55
N ALA A 24 8.57 -3.54 4.74
CA ALA A 24 9.05 -3.09 6.06
C ALA A 24 8.20 -1.93 6.63
N SER A 25 7.05 -1.66 6.03
CA SER A 25 6.14 -0.60 6.45
C SER A 25 4.99 -1.17 7.29
N HIS A 26 4.50 -0.39 8.27
CA HIS A 26 3.27 -0.72 9.00
C HIS A 26 2.06 -1.00 8.08
N CYS A 27 2.12 -0.54 6.82
CA CYS A 27 1.12 -0.76 5.80
C CYS A 27 1.08 -2.17 5.21
N ALA A 28 2.08 -3.02 5.45
CA ALA A 28 2.06 -4.41 5.02
C ALA A 28 0.86 -5.16 5.63
N GLY A 29 0.55 -4.90 6.90
CA GLY A 29 -0.60 -5.49 7.60
C GLY A 29 -1.94 -4.98 7.08
N TRP A 30 -1.98 -3.80 6.47
CA TRP A 30 -3.20 -3.18 5.92
C TRP A 30 -3.39 -3.43 4.44
N ARG A 31 -2.64 -4.37 3.85
CA ARG A 31 -2.83 -4.77 2.46
C ARG A 31 -4.27 -5.21 2.26
N GLN A 32 -4.80 -4.85 1.10
CA GLN A 32 -6.18 -5.11 0.79
C GLN A 32 -6.52 -6.60 0.78
N ILE A 33 -7.66 -6.92 1.40
CA ILE A 33 -8.32 -8.22 1.31
C ILE A 33 -9.42 -8.12 0.25
N ASN A 34 -9.36 -8.96 -0.79
CA ASN A 34 -10.34 -8.98 -1.86
C ASN A 34 -10.95 -10.39 -2.00
N PRO A 35 -12.06 -10.68 -1.28
CA PRO A 35 -12.73 -11.97 -1.37
C PRO A 35 -13.14 -12.30 -2.81
N THR A 36 -12.96 -13.56 -3.20
CA THR A 36 -13.51 -14.08 -4.46
C THR A 36 -15.02 -14.23 -4.37
N ALA A 37 -15.69 -14.50 -5.50
CA ALA A 37 -17.12 -14.79 -5.51
C ALA A 37 -17.48 -15.97 -4.59
N GLY A 38 -16.67 -17.04 -4.61
CA GLY A 38 -16.87 -18.19 -3.72
C GLY A 38 -16.63 -17.88 -2.24
N ASP A 39 -15.70 -16.97 -1.92
CA ASP A 39 -15.51 -16.52 -0.54
C ASP A 39 -16.74 -15.76 -0.03
N VAL A 40 -17.32 -14.89 -0.87
CA VAL A 40 -18.52 -14.11 -0.52
C VAL A 40 -19.70 -15.00 -0.17
N GLU A 41 -19.81 -16.19 -0.78
CA GLU A 41 -20.87 -17.16 -0.49
C GLU A 41 -20.76 -17.81 0.90
N VAL A 42 -19.56 -17.82 1.50
CA VAL A 42 -19.28 -18.56 2.74
C VAL A 42 -18.88 -17.67 3.92
N ILE A 43 -18.49 -16.41 3.68
CA ILE A 43 -18.20 -15.47 4.78
C ILE A 43 -19.48 -15.05 5.49
N SER A 44 -19.38 -14.94 6.81
CA SER A 44 -20.47 -14.41 7.63
C SER A 44 -20.54 -12.88 7.56
N ASP A 45 -21.71 -12.30 7.81
CA ASP A 45 -21.90 -10.84 7.83
C ASP A 45 -20.89 -10.11 8.76
N PRO A 46 -20.59 -10.60 9.98
CA PRO A 46 -19.58 -9.96 10.83
C PRO A 46 -18.18 -9.96 10.21
N LEU A 47 -17.79 -11.04 9.54
CA LEU A 47 -16.50 -11.13 8.86
C LEU A 47 -16.45 -10.20 7.65
N ALA A 48 -17.53 -10.12 6.87
CA ALA A 48 -17.64 -9.17 5.76
C ALA A 48 -17.49 -7.71 6.25
N GLY A 49 -18.11 -7.35 7.39
CA GLY A 49 -17.95 -6.05 8.02
C GLY A 49 -16.51 -5.75 8.47
N GLN A 50 -15.82 -6.73 9.04
CA GLN A 50 -14.41 -6.59 9.43
C GLN A 50 -13.49 -6.40 8.22
N ILE A 51 -13.69 -7.16 7.14
CA ILE A 51 -12.93 -7.02 5.89
C ILE A 51 -13.14 -5.63 5.29
N LEU A 52 -14.39 -5.13 5.28
CA LEU A 52 -14.67 -3.77 4.81
C LEU A 52 -13.95 -2.72 5.66
N SER A 53 -14.05 -2.82 7.00
CA SER A 53 -13.37 -1.89 7.91
C SER A 53 -11.84 -1.90 7.74
N HIS A 54 -11.26 -3.09 7.57
CA HIS A 54 -9.82 -3.26 7.30
C HIS A 54 -9.39 -2.54 6.02
N ASN A 55 -10.13 -2.77 4.94
CA ASN A 55 -9.83 -2.18 3.64
C ASN A 55 -9.99 -0.66 3.64
N LEU A 56 -11.02 -0.13 4.32
CA LEU A 56 -11.21 1.31 4.48
C LEU A 56 -10.08 1.95 5.30
N HIS A 57 -9.66 1.30 6.38
CA HIS A 57 -8.53 1.78 7.17
C HIS A 57 -7.23 1.78 6.35
N GLY A 58 -6.95 0.71 5.60
CA GLY A 58 -5.80 0.65 4.69
C GLY A 58 -5.87 1.71 3.57
N ALA A 59 -7.06 2.05 3.09
CA ALA A 59 -7.23 3.14 2.13
C ALA A 59 -6.90 4.51 2.75
N ASP A 60 -7.34 4.75 3.99
CA ASP A 60 -7.11 5.99 4.71
C ASP A 60 -5.63 6.20 5.08
N VAL A 61 -5.02 5.23 5.77
CA VAL A 61 -3.68 5.41 6.37
C VAL A 61 -2.53 4.99 5.47
N CYS A 62 -2.81 4.14 4.47
CA CYS A 62 -1.80 3.56 3.58
C CYS A 62 -2.02 3.86 2.10
N GLY A 63 -3.13 4.52 1.74
CA GLY A 63 -3.45 4.87 0.35
C GLY A 63 -3.77 3.65 -0.54
N TRP A 64 -4.16 2.51 0.05
CA TRP A 64 -4.59 1.35 -0.72
C TRP A 64 -5.88 1.65 -1.47
N VAL A 65 -5.92 1.37 -2.77
CA VAL A 65 -7.10 1.62 -3.60
C VAL A 65 -7.90 0.32 -3.71
N PRO A 66 -9.17 0.30 -3.26
CA PRO A 66 -10.03 -0.85 -3.51
C PRO A 66 -10.18 -1.10 -5.01
N PRO A 67 -10.26 -2.35 -5.50
CA PRO A 67 -10.59 -2.57 -6.89
C PRO A 67 -11.97 -1.95 -7.07
N THR A 68 -12.04 -0.90 -7.87
CA THR A 68 -13.31 -0.37 -8.34
C THR A 68 -14.05 -1.56 -8.92
N LYS A 69 -15.31 -1.76 -8.55
CA LYS A 69 -16.18 -2.66 -9.31
C LYS A 69 -15.96 -2.27 -10.77
N LYS A 70 -15.46 -3.18 -11.62
CA LYS A 70 -15.75 -3.06 -13.04
C LYS A 70 -17.27 -2.91 -13.05
N ALA A 71 -17.77 -1.77 -13.53
CA ALA A 71 -19.18 -1.64 -13.82
C ALA A 71 -19.52 -2.88 -14.65
N SER A 72 -20.36 -3.73 -14.10
CA SER A 72 -20.89 -4.89 -14.78
C SER A 72 -21.56 -4.39 -16.06
N ASP A 73 -20.92 -4.66 -17.19
CA ASP A 73 -21.52 -4.68 -18.53
C ASP A 73 -22.44 -5.90 -18.66
#